data_AF-A0AAW5YHP6-F1
#
_entry.id   AF-A0AAW5YHP6-F1
#
_cell.length_a   1.000
_cell.length_b   1.000
_cell.length_c   1.000
_cell.angle_alpha   90.00
_cell.angle_beta   90.00
_cell.angle_gamma   90.00
#
_symmetry.space_group_name_H-M   'P 1'
#
loop_
_entity.id
_entity.type
_entity.pdbx_description
1 polymer ?
#
loop_
_entity_poly.entity_id
_entity_poly.type
_entity_poly.pdbx_seq_one_letter_code
_entity_poly.pdbx_strand_id
1 'polypeptide(L)'
;MKKPIVQLLLIFTIVSIVLFLLNTSYISLYTFVGVLWSITIVGISFVIFIENRSPQSTLAWFLVLALLPVVGVLLYSIFGRSRWRRKKHLHRSEEQRKLFREILEGKQLELSLKVPLSERSTHLTEVVQKFGGGPAADRTTTKLLTNGDQTFSAILQAIEQAKHHIHIQYYIYKSDEIGTKVRDALINKAKAGVIVRFLYDGLGSNTLRRRFLKPMKEAGIEIVEFDPIFSAWLLETVNYRNHRKIVIVDGEIGFTGGLNVGDEYLGRSKKFPVWRDSHLKIEGKALYKLQAIFLEDWLYASSGLKTYSWDQFMNRQYFPGKEISSAEGAVQIVASGPSSDDKSIRNTLLAVMGSAKKSIWIATPYFIPDQETLTLLRLSAISGIDVRILYPGKSDSIISDQASQSYFTPLLKAGASIYSYKDGFMHAKIVLVDDKIATIGTANMDVRSFELNYEIISVLYESETVHDIKRDFEDDFKHSTEIKWNAFQKRSIKKRILESFMRLISPLL
;
A
#
# COMPACT_ATOMS: atom_id res chain seq x y z
N MET A 1 -9.65 31.61 2.38
CA MET A 1 -8.33 32.30 2.33
C MET A 1 -7.96 33.10 3.60
N LYS A 2 -8.82 33.24 4.64
CA LYS A 2 -8.53 34.09 5.82
C LYS A 2 -7.85 33.41 7.03
N LYS A 3 -7.67 32.08 7.05
CA LYS A 3 -7.12 31.35 8.22
C LYS A 3 -5.59 31.43 8.43
N PRO A 4 -4.72 31.38 7.39
CA PRO A 4 -3.27 31.31 7.63
C PRO A 4 -2.67 32.63 8.09
N ILE A 5 -3.19 33.78 7.65
CA ILE A 5 -2.70 35.11 8.07
C ILE A 5 -3.02 35.37 9.55
N VAL A 6 -4.23 35.00 9.99
CA VAL A 6 -4.62 35.13 11.41
C VAL A 6 -3.79 34.22 12.30
N GLN A 7 -3.46 33.00 11.85
CA GLN A 7 -2.57 32.10 12.59
C GLN A 7 -1.14 32.64 12.67
N LEU A 8 -0.60 33.20 11.57
CA LEU A 8 0.72 33.84 11.56
C LEU A 8 0.79 35.05 12.49
N LEU A 9 -0.24 35.91 12.49
CA LEU A 9 -0.33 37.06 13.40
C LEU A 9 -0.44 36.61 14.87
N LEU A 10 -1.22 35.57 15.17
CA LEU A 10 -1.32 35.03 16.53
C LEU A 10 0.01 34.46 17.02
N ILE A 11 0.71 33.69 16.17
CA ILE A 11 2.04 33.13 16.50
C ILE A 11 3.04 34.28 16.74
N PHE A 12 3.08 35.26 15.84
CA PHE A 12 3.96 36.42 15.98
C PHE A 12 3.68 37.20 17.27
N THR A 13 2.41 37.33 17.65
CA THR A 13 1.99 38.03 18.87
C THR A 13 2.42 37.25 20.11
N ILE A 14 2.21 35.94 20.15
CA ILE A 14 2.64 35.07 21.26
C ILE A 14 4.17 35.11 21.40
N VAL A 15 4.91 34.98 20.29
CA VAL A 15 6.38 35.06 20.30
C VAL A 15 6.86 36.42 20.81
N SER A 16 6.25 37.51 20.35
CA SER A 16 6.60 38.87 20.79
C SER A 16 6.32 39.08 22.29
N ILE A 17 5.20 38.57 22.81
CA ILE A 17 4.87 38.61 24.24
C ILE A 17 5.87 37.79 25.05
N VAL A 18 6.23 36.59 24.60
CA VAL A 18 7.22 35.75 25.29
C VAL A 18 8.59 36.43 25.32
N LEU A 19 9.04 37.01 24.19
CA LEU A 19 10.32 37.74 24.14
C LEU A 19 10.30 38.99 25.02
N PHE A 20 9.19 39.73 25.05
CA PHE A 20 9.01 40.88 25.93
C PHE A 20 9.09 40.48 27.41
N LEU A 21 8.37 39.42 27.80
CA LEU A 21 8.38 38.91 29.17
C LEU A 21 9.76 38.39 29.59
N LEU A 22 10.49 37.73 28.67
CA LEU A 22 11.86 37.27 28.92
C LEU A 22 12.85 38.43 29.09
N ASN A 23 12.70 39.48 28.29
CA ASN A 23 13.51 40.70 28.41
C ASN A 23 13.28 41.42 29.75
N THR A 24 12.09 41.29 30.34
CA THR A 24 11.76 41.83 31.67
C THR A 24 12.03 40.86 32.84
N SER A 25 12.47 39.62 32.57
CA SER A 25 12.69 38.61 33.61
C SER A 25 14.17 38.50 34.00
N TYR A 26 14.46 38.08 35.23
CA TYR A 26 15.81 37.73 35.68
C TYR A 26 16.36 36.44 35.04
N ILE A 27 15.51 35.70 34.31
CA ILE A 27 15.88 34.46 33.65
C ILE A 27 16.49 34.83 32.31
N SER A 28 17.77 34.51 32.12
CA SER A 28 18.42 34.72 30.83
C SER A 28 17.69 33.93 29.74
N LEU A 29 17.64 34.48 28.51
CA LEU A 29 17.08 33.78 27.35
C LEU A 29 17.67 32.37 27.18
N TYR A 30 18.96 32.19 27.48
CA TYR A 30 19.64 30.90 27.47
C TYR A 30 19.06 29.91 28.48
N THR A 31 18.79 30.35 29.70
CA THR A 31 18.19 29.53 30.75
C THR A 31 16.76 29.14 30.37
N PHE A 32 15.97 30.10 29.86
CA PHE A 32 14.60 29.81 29.41
C PHE A 32 14.57 28.81 28.25
N VAL A 33 15.38 29.02 27.23
CA VAL A 33 15.50 28.10 26.09
C VAL A 33 15.97 26.73 26.57
N GLY A 34 16.98 26.66 27.45
CA GLY A 34 17.49 25.39 28.00
C GLY A 34 16.45 24.59 28.81
N VAL A 35 15.64 25.27 29.62
CA VAL A 35 14.55 24.64 30.39
C VAL A 35 13.42 24.18 29.47
N LEU A 36 12.94 25.05 28.56
CA LEU A 36 11.90 24.69 27.59
C LEU A 36 12.34 23.52 26.70
N TRP A 37 13.62 23.50 26.34
CA TRP A 37 14.23 22.43 25.58
C TRP A 37 14.20 21.09 26.32
N SER A 38 14.63 21.10 27.59
CA SER A 38 14.63 19.91 28.44
C SER A 38 13.21 19.37 28.65
N ILE A 39 12.24 20.26 28.90
CA ILE A 39 10.82 19.89 29.01
C ILE A 39 10.30 19.29 27.70
N THR A 40 10.70 19.83 26.54
CA THR A 40 10.29 19.32 25.23
C THR A 40 10.83 17.93 24.97
N ILE A 41 12.12 17.69 25.27
CA ILE A 41 12.73 16.36 25.14
C ILE A 41 12.04 15.36 26.06
N VAL A 42 11.84 15.70 27.34
CA VAL A 42 11.17 14.82 28.31
C VAL A 42 9.74 14.55 27.88
N GLY A 43 9.00 15.58 27.48
CA GLY A 43 7.62 15.45 27.01
C GLY A 43 7.52 14.56 25.78
N ILE A 44 8.37 14.77 24.76
CA ILE A 44 8.37 13.91 23.57
C ILE A 44 8.81 12.49 23.92
N SER A 45 9.79 12.32 24.81
CA SER A 45 10.25 10.99 25.21
C SER A 45 9.15 10.21 25.93
N PHE A 46 8.37 10.90 26.77
CA PHE A 46 7.18 10.34 27.41
C PHE A 46 6.08 9.99 26.41
N VAL A 47 5.84 10.83 25.40
CA VAL A 47 4.89 10.52 24.32
C VAL A 47 5.33 9.27 23.54
N ILE A 48 6.60 9.19 23.15
CA ILE A 48 7.15 8.00 22.45
C ILE A 48 6.96 6.75 23.30
N PHE A 49 7.24 6.85 24.61
CA PHE A 49 7.08 5.76 25.55
C PHE A 49 5.63 5.28 25.65
N ILE A 50 4.66 6.20 25.70
CA ILE A 50 3.22 5.88 25.74
C ILE A 50 2.70 5.34 24.40
N GLU A 51 3.31 5.72 23.27
CA GLU A 51 2.81 5.32 21.96
C GLU A 51 2.92 3.81 21.68
N ASN A 52 3.54 3.00 22.55
CA ASN A 52 3.66 1.54 22.43
C ASN A 52 4.11 1.11 21.01
N ARG A 53 5.14 1.78 20.52
CA ARG A 53 5.81 1.44 19.25
C ARG A 53 6.71 0.22 19.44
N SER A 54 7.20 -0.33 18.32
CA SER A 54 8.28 -1.30 18.40
C SER A 54 9.48 -0.69 19.14
N PRO A 55 10.18 -1.45 20.01
CA PRO A 55 11.34 -0.94 20.74
C PRO A 55 12.39 -0.29 19.84
N GLN A 56 12.57 -0.82 18.63
CA GLN A 56 13.49 -0.30 17.63
C GLN A 56 13.08 1.10 17.14
N SER A 57 11.79 1.34 16.87
CA SER A 57 11.29 2.65 16.47
C SER A 57 11.41 3.67 17.61
N THR A 58 11.11 3.26 18.84
CA THR A 58 11.27 4.09 20.05
C THR A 58 12.72 4.53 20.24
N LEU A 59 13.66 3.57 20.18
CA LEU A 59 15.09 3.86 20.31
C LEU A 59 15.60 4.74 19.18
N ALA A 60 15.16 4.53 17.93
CA ALA A 60 15.54 5.38 16.81
C ALA A 60 15.09 6.84 17.03
N TRP A 61 13.88 7.06 17.53
CA TRP A 61 13.40 8.40 17.85
C TRP A 61 14.16 9.04 19.01
N PHE A 62 14.48 8.30 20.07
CA PHE A 62 15.34 8.80 21.14
C PHE A 62 16.72 9.20 20.62
N LEU A 63 17.31 8.40 19.74
CA LEU A 63 18.61 8.70 19.15
C LEU A 63 18.57 9.95 18.25
N VAL A 64 17.52 10.10 17.43
CA VAL A 64 17.31 11.31 16.63
C VAL A 64 17.16 12.55 17.52
N LEU A 65 16.38 12.46 18.61
CA LEU A 65 16.20 13.58 19.55
C LEU A 65 17.48 13.91 20.33
N ALA A 66 18.30 12.90 20.63
CA ALA A 66 19.57 13.09 21.34
C ALA A 66 20.64 13.72 20.42
N LEU A 67 20.78 13.23 19.19
CA LEU A 67 21.83 13.67 18.26
C LEU A 67 21.47 14.95 17.51
N LEU A 68 20.18 15.16 17.24
CA LEU A 68 19.66 16.28 16.49
C LEU A 68 18.54 16.89 17.31
N PRO A 69 18.83 17.72 18.33
CA PRO A 69 17.79 18.16 19.26
C PRO A 69 16.69 18.93 18.52
N VAL A 70 17.01 20.10 17.95
CA VAL A 70 16.03 20.98 17.29
C VAL A 70 15.39 20.31 16.07
N VAL A 71 16.22 19.71 15.21
CA VAL A 71 15.77 19.05 13.98
C VAL A 71 14.96 17.79 14.32
N GLY A 72 15.35 17.04 15.34
CA GLY A 72 14.68 15.82 15.78
C GLY A 72 13.29 16.07 16.34
N VAL A 73 13.07 17.20 17.04
CA VAL A 73 11.72 17.61 17.47
C VAL A 73 10.83 17.95 16.28
N LEU A 74 11.37 18.63 15.27
CA LEU A 74 10.66 18.90 14.01
C LEU A 74 10.35 17.58 13.29
N LEU A 75 11.34 16.72 13.10
CA LEU A 75 11.17 15.41 12.46
C LEU A 75 10.16 14.54 13.22
N TYR A 76 10.21 14.50 14.56
CA TYR A 76 9.25 13.75 15.36
C TYR A 76 7.84 14.33 15.24
N SER A 77 7.71 15.65 15.16
CA SER A 77 6.40 16.29 15.00
C SER A 77 5.77 16.02 13.63
N ILE A 78 6.60 15.76 12.60
CA ILE A 78 6.18 15.45 11.23
C ILE A 78 5.96 13.94 11.04
N PHE A 79 6.91 13.10 11.44
CA PHE A 79 6.95 11.66 11.14
C PHE A 79 6.70 10.78 12.36
N GLY A 80 6.86 11.32 13.57
CA GLY A 80 6.86 10.57 14.83
C GLY A 80 5.53 10.55 15.58
N ARG A 81 4.45 11.16 15.09
CA ARG A 81 3.11 11.11 15.73
C ARG A 81 2.20 10.15 14.97
N SER A 82 1.91 8.95 15.51
CA SER A 82 1.15 7.93 14.76
C SER A 82 -0.28 7.69 15.24
N ARG A 83 -0.54 7.64 16.55
CA ARG A 83 -1.83 7.10 17.05
C ARG A 83 -2.85 8.14 17.49
N TRP A 84 -2.42 9.25 18.08
CA TRP A 84 -3.33 10.16 18.80
C TRP A 84 -4.18 11.07 17.91
N ARG A 85 -3.72 11.38 16.69
CA ARG A 85 -4.43 12.26 15.72
C ARG A 85 -5.43 11.52 14.81
N ARG A 86 -5.35 10.19 14.80
CA ARG A 86 -6.26 9.27 14.09
C ARG A 86 -7.72 9.32 14.59
N LYS A 87 -7.94 9.71 15.85
CA LYS A 87 -9.27 9.73 16.50
C LYS A 87 -10.26 10.73 15.89
N LYS A 88 -9.78 11.81 15.25
CA LYS A 88 -10.65 12.80 14.59
C LYS A 88 -11.10 12.38 13.18
N HIS A 89 -10.32 11.51 12.52
CA HIS A 89 -10.68 10.85 11.25
C HIS A 89 -11.61 9.63 11.45
N LEU A 90 -11.67 9.08 12.67
CA LEU A 90 -12.45 7.88 13.02
C LEU A 90 -13.97 8.10 13.09
N HIS A 91 -14.48 9.31 13.37
CA HIS A 91 -15.92 9.55 13.48
C HIS A 91 -16.69 9.36 12.16
N ARG A 92 -16.02 9.43 11.01
CA ARG A 92 -16.60 9.09 9.70
C ARG A 92 -16.33 7.63 9.29
N SER A 93 -15.44 6.96 10.00
CA SER A 93 -15.17 5.53 9.80
C SER A 93 -16.28 4.61 10.32
N GLU A 94 -17.17 5.12 11.18
CA GLU A 94 -18.33 4.35 11.64
C GLU A 94 -19.35 4.15 10.52
N GLU A 95 -19.62 5.18 9.70
CA GLU A 95 -20.43 5.06 8.49
C GLU A 95 -19.76 4.16 7.44
N GLN A 96 -18.43 4.24 7.30
CA GLN A 96 -17.63 3.36 6.43
C GLN A 96 -17.71 1.89 6.86
N ARG A 97 -17.53 1.61 8.16
CA ARG A 97 -17.65 0.26 8.74
C ARG A 97 -19.09 -0.24 8.66
N LYS A 98 -20.08 0.66 8.70
CA LYS A 98 -21.48 0.31 8.48
C LYS A 98 -21.72 -0.10 7.04
N LEU A 99 -21.22 0.64 6.03
CA LEU A 99 -21.29 0.21 4.62
C LEU A 99 -20.72 -1.20 4.44
N PHE A 100 -19.53 -1.44 4.98
CA PHE A 100 -18.89 -2.75 4.85
C PHE A 100 -19.68 -3.87 5.54
N ARG A 101 -20.17 -3.61 6.77
CA ARG A 101 -21.06 -4.56 7.47
C ARG A 101 -22.36 -4.77 6.72
N GLU A 102 -23.02 -3.74 6.22
CA GLU A 102 -24.29 -3.88 5.50
C GLU A 102 -24.12 -4.59 4.15
N ILE A 103 -23.00 -4.40 3.43
CA ILE A 103 -22.70 -5.17 2.21
C ILE A 103 -22.48 -6.66 2.52
N LEU A 104 -21.81 -6.96 3.63
CA LEU A 104 -21.46 -8.35 3.99
C LEU A 104 -22.52 -9.09 4.81
N GLU A 105 -23.20 -8.40 5.73
CA GLU A 105 -24.21 -8.90 6.66
C GLU A 105 -25.63 -8.75 6.07
N GLY A 106 -25.86 -7.73 5.22
CA GLY A 106 -27.13 -7.46 4.56
C GLY A 106 -27.35 -8.36 3.34
N LYS A 107 -27.87 -9.58 3.56
CA LYS A 107 -28.72 -10.37 2.65
C LYS A 107 -28.64 -10.00 1.14
N GLN A 108 -27.58 -10.41 0.42
CA GLN A 108 -27.68 -10.58 -1.04
C GLN A 108 -26.55 -11.39 -1.70
N LEU A 109 -25.44 -11.69 -1.01
CA LEU A 109 -24.44 -12.63 -1.50
C LEU A 109 -24.44 -13.90 -0.69
N GLU A 110 -24.78 -15.01 -1.34
CA GLU A 110 -24.44 -16.34 -0.85
C GLU A 110 -22.91 -16.50 -0.98
N LEU A 111 -22.20 -16.15 0.10
CA LEU A 111 -20.74 -16.16 0.21
C LEU A 111 -20.20 -17.50 0.73
N SER A 112 -21.06 -18.50 0.92
CA SER A 112 -20.59 -19.86 1.19
C SER A 112 -19.83 -20.37 -0.02
N LEU A 113 -18.61 -20.85 0.22
CA LEU A 113 -17.81 -21.51 -0.80
C LEU A 113 -18.51 -22.81 -1.20
N LYS A 114 -18.90 -22.92 -2.47
CA LYS A 114 -19.49 -24.15 -3.05
C LYS A 114 -18.48 -24.98 -3.83
N VAL A 115 -17.25 -24.48 -3.96
CA VAL A 115 -16.15 -25.12 -4.71
C VAL A 115 -15.31 -25.97 -3.75
N PRO A 116 -14.90 -27.19 -4.14
CA PRO A 116 -14.01 -28.01 -3.32
C PRO A 116 -12.62 -27.37 -3.29
N LEU A 117 -12.19 -26.91 -2.12
CA LEU A 117 -10.82 -26.52 -1.81
C LEU A 117 -10.16 -27.60 -0.94
N SER A 118 -8.83 -27.69 -0.96
CA SER A 118 -8.12 -28.53 0.02
C SER A 118 -8.39 -28.07 1.45
N GLU A 119 -8.31 -28.98 2.42
CA GLU A 119 -8.49 -28.67 3.86
C GLU A 119 -7.64 -27.47 4.31
N ARG A 120 -6.40 -27.41 3.80
CA ARG A 120 -5.48 -26.30 4.05
C ARG A 120 -6.03 -24.97 3.52
N SER A 121 -6.45 -24.93 2.26
CA SER A 121 -6.98 -23.72 1.64
C SER A 121 -8.28 -23.28 2.32
N THR A 122 -9.18 -24.21 2.63
CA THR A 122 -10.41 -23.96 3.39
C THR A 122 -10.11 -23.32 4.73
N HIS A 123 -9.21 -23.92 5.52
CA HIS A 123 -8.80 -23.37 6.81
C HIS A 123 -8.20 -21.96 6.69
N LEU A 124 -7.36 -21.73 5.68
CA LEU A 124 -6.79 -20.40 5.44
C LEU A 124 -7.86 -19.36 5.13
N THR A 125 -8.88 -19.70 4.34
CA THR A 125 -9.96 -18.74 4.03
C THR A 125 -10.64 -18.21 5.29
N GLU A 126 -10.89 -19.09 6.27
CA GLU A 126 -11.48 -18.76 7.56
C GLU A 126 -10.55 -17.92 8.44
N VAL A 127 -9.27 -18.28 8.48
CA VAL A 127 -8.25 -17.56 9.25
C VAL A 127 -8.03 -16.15 8.69
N VAL A 128 -7.91 -16.02 7.38
CA VAL A 128 -7.72 -14.72 6.70
C VAL A 128 -8.94 -13.82 6.90
N GLN A 129 -10.15 -14.38 6.92
CA GLN A 129 -11.36 -13.63 7.25
C GLN A 129 -11.30 -13.06 8.67
N LYS A 130 -10.81 -13.82 9.65
CA LYS A 130 -10.64 -13.37 11.05
C LYS A 130 -9.61 -12.24 11.20
N PHE A 131 -8.62 -12.16 10.32
CA PHE A 131 -7.65 -11.04 10.29
C PHE A 131 -8.21 -9.76 9.66
N GLY A 132 -9.48 -9.74 9.22
CA GLY A 132 -10.08 -8.60 8.52
C GLY A 132 -10.09 -8.74 7.00
N GLY A 133 -9.70 -9.91 6.47
CA GLY A 133 -10.00 -10.27 5.09
C GLY A 133 -11.51 -10.30 4.83
N GLY A 134 -11.92 -9.98 3.60
CA GLY A 134 -13.30 -10.24 3.19
C GLY A 134 -13.62 -11.74 3.20
N PRO A 135 -14.88 -12.14 3.05
CA PRO A 135 -15.22 -13.53 2.75
C PRO A 135 -14.49 -14.00 1.49
N ALA A 136 -14.05 -15.25 1.48
CA ALA A 136 -13.55 -15.86 0.25
C ALA A 136 -14.69 -16.02 -0.76
N ALA A 137 -14.40 -15.67 -2.01
CA ALA A 137 -15.37 -15.66 -3.09
C ALA A 137 -15.01 -16.75 -4.10
N ASP A 138 -15.89 -17.75 -4.20
CA ASP A 138 -15.92 -18.64 -5.35
C ASP A 138 -16.50 -17.90 -6.57
N ARG A 139 -16.68 -18.61 -7.70
CA ARG A 139 -17.34 -18.05 -8.89
C ARG A 139 -16.72 -16.72 -9.32
N THR A 140 -15.40 -16.64 -9.19
CA THR A 140 -14.60 -15.47 -9.50
C THR A 140 -13.52 -15.91 -10.47
N THR A 141 -13.47 -15.28 -11.63
CA THR A 141 -12.37 -15.50 -12.58
C THR A 141 -11.33 -14.41 -12.41
N THR A 142 -10.07 -14.82 -12.48
CA THR A 142 -8.94 -13.91 -12.44
C THR A 142 -8.08 -14.13 -13.68
N LYS A 143 -7.50 -13.05 -14.19
CA LYS A 143 -6.50 -13.11 -15.25
C LYS A 143 -5.28 -12.31 -14.81
N LEU A 144 -4.12 -12.95 -14.84
CA LEU A 144 -2.84 -12.28 -14.64
C LEU A 144 -2.56 -11.37 -15.83
N LEU A 145 -2.19 -10.13 -15.54
CA LEU A 145 -1.76 -9.14 -16.51
C LEU A 145 -0.30 -8.80 -16.20
N THR A 146 0.59 -9.25 -17.08
CA THR A 146 2.03 -9.12 -16.90
C THR A 146 2.51 -7.82 -17.55
N ASN A 147 3.14 -6.96 -16.75
CA ASN A 147 3.66 -5.64 -17.13
C ASN A 147 2.59 -4.63 -17.56
N GLY A 148 3.05 -3.41 -17.88
CA GLY A 148 2.17 -2.29 -18.24
C GLY A 148 1.37 -2.53 -19.52
N ASP A 149 1.95 -3.11 -20.56
CA ASP A 149 1.27 -3.23 -21.87
C ASP A 149 -0.02 -4.04 -21.78
N GLN A 150 0.02 -5.23 -21.16
CA GLN A 150 -1.17 -6.05 -20.95
C GLN A 150 -2.16 -5.35 -20.02
N THR A 151 -1.66 -4.71 -18.96
CA THR A 151 -2.47 -4.08 -17.92
C THR A 151 -3.26 -2.90 -18.47
N PHE A 152 -2.58 -1.94 -19.09
CA PHE A 152 -3.22 -0.73 -19.60
C PHE A 152 -4.08 -1.01 -20.83
N SER A 153 -3.72 -1.98 -21.67
CA SER A 153 -4.58 -2.41 -22.78
C SER A 153 -5.91 -2.97 -22.25
N ALA A 154 -5.87 -3.83 -21.23
CA ALA A 154 -7.07 -4.40 -20.63
C ALA A 154 -7.92 -3.34 -19.90
N ILE A 155 -7.29 -2.41 -19.18
CA ILE A 155 -7.99 -1.31 -18.49
C ILE A 155 -8.67 -0.38 -19.51
N LEU A 156 -7.97 0.03 -20.57
CA LEU A 156 -8.54 0.88 -21.62
C LEU A 156 -9.70 0.20 -22.34
N GLN A 157 -9.58 -1.09 -22.65
CA GLN A 157 -10.65 -1.88 -23.25
C GLN A 157 -11.89 -1.95 -22.33
N ALA A 158 -11.69 -2.18 -21.03
CA ALA A 158 -12.78 -2.19 -20.07
C ALA A 158 -13.44 -0.80 -19.95
N ILE A 159 -12.65 0.27 -19.87
CA ILE A 159 -13.15 1.66 -19.86
C ILE A 159 -13.99 1.92 -21.11
N GLU A 160 -13.54 1.51 -22.29
CA GLU A 160 -14.27 1.69 -23.55
C GLU A 160 -15.61 0.94 -23.60
N GLN A 161 -15.74 -0.16 -22.84
CA GLN A 161 -16.97 -0.94 -22.77
C GLN A 161 -17.93 -0.47 -21.66
N ALA A 162 -17.51 0.46 -20.80
CA ALA A 162 -18.30 0.96 -19.67
C ALA A 162 -19.65 1.54 -20.11
N LYS A 163 -20.70 1.22 -19.35
CA LYS A 163 -22.10 1.60 -19.60
C LYS A 163 -22.73 2.40 -18.46
N HIS A 164 -22.35 2.14 -17.22
CA HIS A 164 -22.94 2.76 -16.03
C HIS A 164 -21.93 3.60 -15.25
N HIS A 165 -20.82 3.01 -14.83
CA HIS A 165 -19.84 3.72 -14.01
C HIS A 165 -18.41 3.20 -14.15
N ILE A 166 -17.46 4.11 -13.89
CA ILE A 166 -16.04 3.81 -13.76
C ILE A 166 -15.56 4.40 -12.44
N HIS A 167 -15.01 3.55 -11.58
CA HIS A 167 -14.33 3.94 -10.35
C HIS A 167 -12.85 3.67 -10.51
N ILE A 168 -12.01 4.67 -10.31
CA ILE A 168 -10.56 4.55 -10.51
C ILE A 168 -9.83 5.24 -9.35
N GLN A 169 -8.90 4.51 -8.73
CA GLN A 169 -7.98 5.05 -7.74
C GLN A 169 -6.54 4.58 -7.96
N TYR A 170 -5.61 5.50 -7.77
CA TYR A 170 -4.17 5.24 -7.88
C TYR A 170 -3.36 6.05 -6.87
N TYR A 171 -2.28 5.44 -6.39
CA TYR A 171 -1.25 6.14 -5.60
C TYR A 171 -0.47 7.14 -6.46
N ILE A 172 0.19 6.65 -7.51
CA ILE A 172 0.86 7.50 -8.50
C ILE A 172 0.03 7.52 -9.78
N TYR A 173 -0.28 8.72 -10.24
CA TYR A 173 -0.85 8.96 -11.54
C TYR A 173 -0.13 10.13 -12.18
N LYS A 174 0.54 9.89 -13.31
CA LYS A 174 1.29 10.90 -14.03
C LYS A 174 0.50 11.46 -15.21
N SER A 175 0.86 12.68 -15.62
CA SER A 175 0.28 13.38 -16.77
C SER A 175 1.10 13.19 -18.05
N ASP A 176 1.61 11.98 -18.24
CA ASP A 176 2.42 11.55 -19.38
C ASP A 176 1.57 10.85 -20.45
N GLU A 177 2.16 10.13 -21.40
CA GLU A 177 1.41 9.62 -22.56
C GLU A 177 0.32 8.63 -22.16
N ILE A 178 0.66 7.62 -21.35
CA ILE A 178 -0.34 6.66 -20.89
C ILE A 178 -1.38 7.29 -19.96
N GLY A 179 -0.96 8.17 -19.03
CA GLY A 179 -1.90 8.89 -18.18
C GLY A 179 -2.86 9.77 -18.98
N THR A 180 -2.38 10.41 -20.04
CA THR A 180 -3.20 11.20 -20.96
C THR A 180 -4.20 10.32 -21.73
N LYS A 181 -3.78 9.15 -22.22
CA LYS A 181 -4.67 8.21 -22.90
C LYS A 181 -5.80 7.73 -21.99
N VAL A 182 -5.48 7.34 -20.76
CA VAL A 182 -6.49 6.92 -19.76
C VAL A 182 -7.42 8.10 -19.44
N ARG A 183 -6.89 9.31 -19.21
CA ARG A 183 -7.70 10.52 -19.00
C ARG A 183 -8.71 10.75 -20.12
N ASP A 184 -8.26 10.69 -21.36
CA ASP A 184 -9.11 11.01 -22.51
C ASP A 184 -10.19 9.94 -22.72
N ALA A 185 -9.88 8.66 -22.47
CA ALA A 185 -10.87 7.60 -22.44
C ALA A 185 -11.95 7.83 -21.37
N LEU A 186 -11.54 8.24 -20.15
CA LEU A 186 -12.47 8.58 -19.07
C LEU A 186 -13.35 9.79 -19.44
N ILE A 187 -12.77 10.84 -20.04
CA ILE A 187 -13.50 12.03 -20.51
C ILE A 187 -14.56 11.65 -21.55
N ASN A 188 -14.19 10.80 -22.51
CA ASN A 188 -15.11 10.34 -23.55
C ASN A 188 -16.29 9.58 -22.93
N LYS A 189 -16.05 8.74 -21.92
CA LYS A 189 -17.11 8.03 -21.21
C LYS A 189 -17.98 8.92 -20.35
N ALA A 190 -17.40 9.89 -19.65
CA ALA A 190 -18.17 10.87 -18.89
C ALA A 190 -19.12 11.69 -19.80
N LYS A 191 -18.63 12.12 -20.97
CA LYS A 191 -19.46 12.79 -21.99
C LYS A 191 -20.57 11.90 -22.56
N ALA A 192 -20.38 10.58 -22.58
CA ALA A 192 -21.38 9.61 -22.97
C ALA A 192 -22.39 9.28 -21.84
N GLY A 193 -22.31 9.95 -20.69
CA GLY A 193 -23.23 9.78 -19.56
C GLY A 193 -22.80 8.72 -18.53
N VAL A 194 -21.61 8.11 -18.67
CA VAL A 194 -21.07 7.17 -17.67
C VAL A 194 -20.58 7.93 -16.45
N ILE A 195 -20.94 7.47 -15.25
CA ILE A 195 -20.50 8.08 -13.99
C ILE A 195 -19.02 7.76 -13.77
N VAL A 196 -18.15 8.76 -13.78
CA VAL A 196 -16.71 8.54 -13.54
C VAL A 196 -16.28 9.16 -12.21
N ARG A 197 -15.71 8.32 -11.34
CA ARG A 197 -15.12 8.71 -10.05
C ARG A 197 -13.62 8.48 -10.07
N PHE A 198 -12.87 9.58 -10.00
CA PHE A 198 -11.42 9.59 -10.05
C PHE A 198 -10.84 10.01 -8.71
N LEU A 199 -10.22 9.06 -8.01
CA LEU A 199 -9.54 9.26 -6.74
C LEU A 199 -8.02 9.14 -6.96
N TYR A 200 -7.24 10.02 -6.36
CA TYR A 200 -5.79 9.90 -6.40
C TYR A 200 -5.15 10.32 -5.08
N ASP A 201 -4.00 9.72 -4.77
CA ASP A 201 -3.21 10.10 -3.61
C ASP A 201 -2.54 11.47 -3.82
N GLY A 202 -2.77 12.41 -2.91
CA GLY A 202 -2.23 13.76 -3.04
C GLY A 202 -0.71 13.83 -3.04
N LEU A 203 -0.03 12.96 -2.28
CA LEU A 203 1.43 12.96 -2.21
C LEU A 203 2.06 12.18 -3.37
N GLY A 204 1.56 10.98 -3.65
CA GLY A 204 2.04 10.12 -4.74
C GLY A 204 1.80 10.73 -6.12
N SER A 205 0.67 11.43 -6.31
CA SER A 205 0.30 12.08 -7.58
C SER A 205 0.49 13.59 -7.57
N ASN A 206 1.45 14.10 -6.79
CA ASN A 206 1.74 15.54 -6.66
C ASN A 206 2.10 16.25 -7.98
N THR A 207 2.39 15.50 -9.04
CA THR A 207 2.68 16.04 -10.39
C THR A 207 1.41 16.37 -11.18
N LEU A 208 0.23 15.92 -10.74
CA LEU A 208 -1.05 16.25 -11.37
C LEU A 208 -1.40 17.73 -11.16
N ARG A 209 -1.35 18.49 -12.25
CA ARG A 209 -1.65 19.93 -12.23
C ARG A 209 -3.10 20.20 -12.62
N ARG A 210 -3.59 21.38 -12.24
CA ARG A 210 -4.92 21.89 -12.64
C ARG A 210 -5.18 21.79 -14.14
N ARG A 211 -4.17 21.99 -14.99
CA ARG A 211 -4.30 21.86 -16.46
C ARG A 211 -4.70 20.45 -16.92
N PHE A 212 -4.30 19.41 -16.19
CA PHE A 212 -4.63 18.03 -16.51
C PHE A 212 -6.03 17.66 -15.98
N LEU A 213 -6.36 18.12 -14.78
CA LEU A 213 -7.62 17.80 -14.11
C LEU A 213 -8.81 18.66 -14.60
N LYS A 214 -8.56 19.86 -15.13
CA LYS A 214 -9.62 20.79 -15.55
C LYS A 214 -10.53 20.19 -16.65
N PRO A 215 -10.01 19.63 -17.76
CA PRO A 215 -10.84 19.00 -18.78
C PRO A 215 -11.68 17.83 -18.26
N MET A 216 -11.15 17.07 -17.29
CA MET A 216 -11.89 15.98 -16.64
C MET A 216 -13.11 16.52 -15.87
N LYS A 217 -12.92 17.56 -15.06
CA LYS A 217 -14.02 18.20 -14.32
C LYS A 217 -15.06 18.80 -15.26
N GLU A 218 -14.62 19.45 -16.33
CA GLU A 218 -15.52 20.03 -17.35
C GLU A 218 -16.34 18.96 -18.10
N ALA A 219 -15.82 17.74 -18.20
CA ALA A 219 -16.53 16.59 -18.76
C ALA A 219 -17.50 15.92 -17.78
N GLY A 220 -17.61 16.40 -16.53
CA GLY A 220 -18.47 15.82 -15.50
C GLY A 220 -17.82 14.72 -14.66
N ILE A 221 -16.51 14.51 -14.75
CA ILE A 221 -15.80 13.54 -13.90
C ILE A 221 -15.75 14.06 -12.46
N GLU A 222 -16.18 13.22 -11.51
CA GLU A 222 -16.03 13.48 -10.09
C GLU A 222 -14.56 13.22 -9.69
N ILE A 223 -13.88 14.22 -9.16
CA ILE A 223 -12.45 14.12 -8.83
C ILE A 223 -12.23 14.45 -7.36
N VAL A 224 -11.59 13.53 -6.64
CA VAL A 224 -11.26 13.68 -5.22
C VAL A 224 -9.78 13.37 -5.00
N GLU A 225 -9.12 14.17 -4.16
CA GLU A 225 -7.75 13.97 -3.73
C GLU A 225 -7.76 13.32 -2.34
N PHE A 226 -7.15 12.15 -2.21
CA PHE A 226 -6.95 11.46 -0.93
C PHE A 226 -5.86 12.19 -0.14
N ASP A 227 -6.19 12.67 1.06
CA ASP A 227 -5.30 13.42 1.97
C ASP A 227 -4.40 14.46 1.26
N PRO A 228 -4.93 15.63 0.88
CA PRO A 228 -4.24 16.61 0.05
C PRO A 228 -2.93 17.18 0.64
N ILE A 229 -1.95 17.46 -0.22
CA ILE A 229 -0.64 17.99 0.20
C ILE A 229 -0.69 19.42 0.74
N PHE A 230 -1.71 20.21 0.39
CA PHE A 230 -1.90 21.56 0.92
C PHE A 230 -2.92 21.61 2.07
N SER A 231 -3.16 20.48 2.73
CA SER A 231 -4.03 20.38 3.90
C SER A 231 -3.35 20.91 5.15
N ALA A 232 -4.13 21.56 6.04
CA ALA A 232 -3.68 21.93 7.39
C ALA A 232 -3.29 20.69 8.24
N TRP A 233 -3.66 19.49 7.78
CA TRP A 233 -3.44 18.21 8.44
C TRP A 233 -2.32 17.39 7.77
N LEU A 234 -1.53 17.96 6.84
CA LEU A 234 -0.47 17.25 6.12
C LEU A 234 0.50 16.50 7.05
N LEU A 235 0.90 17.14 8.14
CA LEU A 235 1.82 16.55 9.13
C LEU A 235 1.22 15.33 9.85
N GLU A 236 -0.09 15.13 9.75
CA GLU A 236 -0.81 13.97 10.32
C GLU A 236 -0.99 12.85 9.30
N THR A 237 -1.03 13.19 8.00
CA THR A 237 -1.32 12.25 6.90
C THR A 237 -0.09 11.87 6.07
N VAL A 238 1.05 12.53 6.27
CA VAL A 238 2.28 12.29 5.47
C VAL A 238 2.76 10.82 5.54
N ASN A 239 2.56 10.18 6.69
CA ASN A 239 2.92 8.78 6.90
C ASN A 239 1.86 7.79 6.38
N TYR A 240 0.67 8.26 6.04
CA TYR A 240 -0.50 7.45 5.73
C TYR A 240 -0.94 7.73 4.31
N ARG A 241 -0.47 6.91 3.38
CA ARG A 241 -0.79 7.09 1.96
C ARG A 241 -1.63 5.97 1.41
N ASN A 242 -2.50 6.33 0.46
CA ASN A 242 -3.31 5.37 -0.25
C ASN A 242 -2.47 4.75 -1.36
N HIS A 243 -1.92 3.57 -1.07
CA HIS A 243 -1.12 2.79 -2.00
C HIS A 243 -1.95 1.84 -2.85
N ARG A 244 -3.28 1.82 -2.71
CA ARG A 244 -4.15 0.94 -3.47
C ARG A 244 -4.23 1.40 -4.93
N LYS A 245 -4.31 0.43 -5.84
CA LYS A 245 -4.63 0.66 -7.26
C LYS A 245 -5.85 -0.17 -7.56
N ILE A 246 -6.97 0.50 -7.82
CA ILE A 246 -8.25 -0.14 -8.08
C ILE A 246 -8.88 0.54 -9.30
N VAL A 247 -9.28 -0.25 -10.28
CA VAL A 247 -10.17 0.21 -11.36
C VAL A 247 -11.37 -0.72 -11.38
N ILE A 248 -12.58 -0.18 -11.39
CA ILE A 248 -13.82 -0.93 -11.48
C ILE A 248 -14.67 -0.34 -12.59
N VAL A 249 -15.17 -1.20 -13.46
CA VAL A 249 -16.07 -0.87 -14.54
C VAL A 249 -17.38 -1.60 -14.32
N ASP A 250 -18.46 -0.83 -14.19
CA ASP A 250 -19.85 -1.29 -14.07
C ASP A 250 -20.14 -2.24 -12.91
N GLY A 251 -19.21 -2.40 -11.96
CA GLY A 251 -19.31 -3.40 -10.90
C GLY A 251 -19.26 -4.84 -11.44
N GLU A 252 -18.77 -5.01 -12.68
CA GLU A 252 -18.63 -6.31 -13.35
C GLU A 252 -17.17 -6.70 -13.59
N ILE A 253 -16.30 -5.72 -13.86
CA ILE A 253 -14.88 -5.93 -14.10
C ILE A 253 -14.07 -5.07 -13.13
N GLY A 254 -13.11 -5.68 -12.43
CA GLY A 254 -12.17 -5.02 -11.55
C GLY A 254 -10.72 -5.26 -11.93
N PHE A 255 -9.85 -4.34 -11.50
CA PHE A 255 -8.41 -4.42 -11.66
C PHE A 255 -7.71 -4.03 -10.36
N THR A 256 -6.69 -4.79 -9.97
CA THR A 256 -5.79 -4.42 -8.86
C THR A 256 -4.43 -5.12 -8.96
N GLY A 257 -3.39 -4.58 -8.32
CA GLY A 257 -2.02 -5.10 -8.39
C GLY A 257 -0.96 -4.00 -8.26
N GLY A 258 0.29 -4.26 -8.65
CA GLY A 258 1.43 -3.40 -8.30
C GLY A 258 1.62 -2.12 -9.13
N LEU A 259 1.11 -2.11 -10.36
CA LEU A 259 1.35 -1.04 -11.34
C LEU A 259 0.64 0.28 -10.97
N ASN A 260 1.37 1.40 -11.06
CA ASN A 260 0.78 2.75 -11.06
C ASN A 260 0.62 3.27 -12.50
N VAL A 261 0.00 4.45 -12.69
CA VAL A 261 -0.13 5.07 -14.02
C VAL A 261 1.06 5.98 -14.33
N GLY A 262 1.84 5.61 -15.35
CA GLY A 262 2.97 6.37 -15.88
C GLY A 262 3.74 5.63 -16.97
N ASP A 263 4.49 6.35 -17.79
CA ASP A 263 5.21 5.80 -18.94
C ASP A 263 6.36 4.87 -18.52
N GLU A 264 6.91 5.01 -17.31
CA GLU A 264 7.93 4.08 -16.80
C GLU A 264 7.43 2.64 -16.67
N TYR A 265 6.14 2.45 -16.41
CA TYR A 265 5.50 1.14 -16.25
C TYR A 265 5.30 0.41 -17.59
N LEU A 266 5.43 1.14 -18.70
CA LEU A 266 5.46 0.63 -20.07
C LEU A 266 6.89 0.43 -20.60
N GLY A 267 7.92 0.47 -19.72
CA GLY A 267 9.32 0.35 -20.14
C GLY A 267 9.86 1.56 -20.92
N ARG A 268 9.14 2.68 -20.93
CA ARG A 268 9.53 3.91 -21.67
C ARG A 268 10.48 4.80 -20.88
N SER A 269 10.97 4.32 -19.73
CA SER A 269 11.94 5.03 -18.90
C SER A 269 13.37 4.71 -19.31
N LYS A 270 14.21 5.74 -19.50
CA LYS A 270 15.65 5.56 -19.73
C LYS A 270 16.34 4.87 -18.53
N LYS A 271 15.86 5.11 -17.31
CA LYS A 271 16.42 4.53 -16.08
C LYS A 271 15.99 3.07 -15.89
N PHE A 272 14.74 2.78 -16.24
CA PHE A 272 14.10 1.47 -16.09
C PHE A 272 13.48 1.04 -17.40
N PRO A 273 14.28 0.51 -18.36
CA PRO A 273 13.76 0.07 -19.65
C PRO A 273 12.85 -1.15 -19.51
N VAL A 274 13.02 -1.93 -18.44
CA VAL A 274 12.15 -3.04 -18.07
C VAL A 274 11.57 -2.76 -16.69
N TRP A 275 10.24 -2.69 -16.62
CA TRP A 275 9.48 -2.60 -15.39
C TRP A 275 8.64 -3.88 -15.23
N ARG A 276 9.13 -4.80 -14.40
CA ARG A 276 8.50 -6.10 -14.22
C ARG A 276 7.53 -6.05 -13.06
N ASP A 277 6.24 -6.11 -13.36
CA ASP A 277 5.17 -6.01 -12.36
C ASP A 277 3.94 -6.79 -12.84
N SER A 278 2.96 -6.99 -11.96
CA SER A 278 1.76 -7.75 -12.27
C SER A 278 0.50 -7.07 -11.75
N HIS A 279 -0.57 -7.26 -12.50
CA HIS A 279 -1.93 -6.87 -12.15
C HIS A 279 -2.87 -8.06 -12.30
N LEU A 280 -4.01 -8.00 -11.63
CA LEU A 280 -5.13 -8.92 -11.85
C LEU A 280 -6.27 -8.17 -12.52
N LYS A 281 -6.87 -8.78 -13.53
CA LYS A 281 -8.27 -8.55 -13.89
C LYS A 281 -9.14 -9.52 -13.10
N ILE A 282 -10.22 -9.04 -12.51
CA ILE A 282 -11.11 -9.80 -11.63
C ILE A 282 -12.55 -9.62 -12.12
N GLU A 283 -13.28 -10.71 -12.30
CA GLU A 283 -14.72 -10.71 -12.60
C GLU A 283 -15.41 -11.71 -11.66
N GLY A 284 -16.60 -11.38 -11.17
CA GLY A 284 -17.39 -12.25 -10.27
C GLY A 284 -17.40 -11.76 -8.82
N LYS A 285 -17.74 -12.66 -7.89
CA LYS A 285 -18.11 -12.31 -6.49
C LYS A 285 -17.02 -11.52 -5.73
N ALA A 286 -15.73 -11.80 -5.96
CA ALA A 286 -14.65 -11.10 -5.27
C ALA A 286 -14.62 -9.58 -5.55
N LEU A 287 -15.17 -9.16 -6.69
CA LEU A 287 -15.25 -7.75 -7.09
C LEU A 287 -16.02 -6.90 -6.08
N TYR A 288 -16.94 -7.49 -5.31
CA TYR A 288 -17.79 -6.72 -4.41
C TYR A 288 -17.00 -6.20 -3.22
N LYS A 289 -16.07 -7.00 -2.71
CA LYS A 289 -15.15 -6.56 -1.68
C LYS A 289 -14.21 -5.49 -2.24
N LEU A 290 -13.72 -5.66 -3.47
CA LEU A 290 -12.88 -4.66 -4.14
C LEU A 290 -13.62 -3.32 -4.30
N GLN A 291 -14.89 -3.36 -4.70
CA GLN A 291 -15.75 -2.20 -4.83
C GLN A 291 -16.09 -1.54 -3.50
N ALA A 292 -16.39 -2.32 -2.46
CA ALA A 292 -16.59 -1.81 -1.12
C ALA A 292 -15.36 -1.04 -0.62
N ILE A 293 -14.15 -1.53 -0.91
CA ILE A 293 -12.89 -0.85 -0.54
C ILE A 293 -12.74 0.47 -1.28
N PHE A 294 -13.02 0.52 -2.60
CA PHE A 294 -13.00 1.79 -3.34
C PHE A 294 -14.01 2.79 -2.76
N LEU A 295 -15.24 2.35 -2.49
CA LEU A 295 -16.29 3.22 -1.96
C LEU A 295 -15.97 3.74 -0.55
N GLU A 296 -15.31 2.91 0.28
CA GLU A 296 -14.78 3.33 1.58
C GLU A 296 -13.74 4.46 1.42
N ASP A 297 -12.77 4.29 0.53
CA ASP A 297 -11.74 5.29 0.24
C ASP A 297 -12.36 6.57 -0.36
N TRP A 298 -13.36 6.42 -1.23
CA TRP A 298 -14.12 7.53 -1.81
C TRP A 298 -14.88 8.33 -0.76
N LEU A 299 -15.65 7.66 0.09
CA LEU A 299 -16.41 8.29 1.17
C LEU A 299 -15.47 8.96 2.18
N TYR A 300 -14.33 8.34 2.48
CA TYR A 300 -13.28 8.96 3.30
C TYR A 300 -12.81 10.28 2.71
N ALA A 301 -12.31 10.25 1.47
CA ALA A 301 -11.65 11.38 0.85
C ALA A 301 -12.65 12.51 0.49
N SER A 302 -13.88 12.15 0.12
CA SER A 302 -14.94 13.11 -0.20
C SER A 302 -15.67 13.68 1.02
N SER A 303 -15.38 13.16 2.21
CA SER A 303 -16.17 13.47 3.40
C SER A 303 -16.24 14.95 3.75
N GLY A 304 -15.20 15.74 3.44
CA GLY A 304 -15.20 17.18 3.63
C GLY A 304 -16.28 17.93 2.84
N LEU A 305 -16.78 17.32 1.75
CA LEU A 305 -17.77 17.90 0.85
C LEU A 305 -19.21 17.71 1.33
N LYS A 306 -19.46 16.75 2.25
CA LYS A 306 -20.80 16.36 2.74
C LYS A 306 -21.81 16.06 1.60
N THR A 307 -21.30 15.57 0.47
CA THR A 307 -22.11 15.31 -0.74
C THR A 307 -22.62 13.88 -0.83
N TYR A 308 -21.86 12.93 -0.27
CA TYR A 308 -22.12 11.50 -0.42
C TYR A 308 -22.46 10.88 0.94
N SER A 309 -23.36 9.91 0.89
CA SER A 309 -23.67 9.00 2.00
C SER A 309 -23.63 7.56 1.50
N TRP A 310 -23.34 6.63 2.41
CA TRP A 310 -23.10 5.23 2.08
C TRP A 310 -24.32 4.52 1.46
N ASP A 311 -25.53 4.90 1.87
CA ASP A 311 -26.80 4.31 1.43
C ASP A 311 -27.04 4.50 -0.08
N GLN A 312 -26.49 5.55 -0.68
CA GLN A 312 -26.62 5.82 -2.12
C GLN A 312 -25.94 4.75 -2.99
N PHE A 313 -24.96 4.04 -2.45
CA PHE A 313 -24.20 3.02 -3.16
C PHE A 313 -24.77 1.61 -2.98
N MET A 314 -25.72 1.42 -2.06
CA MET A 314 -26.30 0.12 -1.72
C MET A 314 -27.41 -0.28 -2.70
N ASN A 315 -27.05 -0.47 -3.97
CA ASN A 315 -28.00 -0.87 -4.99
C ASN A 315 -27.38 -1.80 -6.06
N ARG A 316 -28.24 -2.45 -6.85
CA ARG A 316 -27.83 -3.42 -7.88
C ARG A 316 -27.02 -2.83 -9.04
N GLN A 317 -27.01 -1.52 -9.24
CA GLN A 317 -26.18 -0.92 -10.30
C GLN A 317 -24.69 -0.90 -9.93
N TYR A 318 -24.38 -0.91 -8.63
CA TYR A 318 -23.02 -1.01 -8.11
C TYR A 318 -22.67 -2.47 -7.75
N PHE A 319 -23.65 -3.31 -7.46
CA PHE A 319 -23.46 -4.72 -7.12
C PHE A 319 -24.38 -5.61 -7.97
N PRO A 320 -24.09 -5.81 -9.28
CA PRO A 320 -25.04 -6.35 -10.26
C PRO A 320 -25.41 -7.84 -10.12
N GLY A 321 -24.83 -8.59 -9.20
CA GLY A 321 -25.23 -10.00 -8.98
C GLY A 321 -24.63 -10.98 -9.98
N LYS A 322 -23.74 -10.56 -10.89
CA LYS A 322 -23.31 -11.39 -12.03
C LYS A 322 -22.59 -12.66 -11.55
N GLU A 323 -23.24 -13.79 -11.75
CA GLU A 323 -22.68 -15.10 -11.39
C GLU A 323 -21.80 -15.64 -12.52
N ILE A 324 -20.60 -16.10 -12.17
CA ILE A 324 -19.74 -16.86 -13.07
C ILE A 324 -19.83 -18.33 -12.66
N SER A 325 -20.42 -19.15 -13.52
CA SER A 325 -20.77 -20.54 -13.18
C SER A 325 -19.59 -21.53 -13.21
N SER A 326 -18.46 -21.16 -13.83
CA SER A 326 -17.37 -22.11 -14.16
C SER A 326 -15.97 -21.67 -13.67
N ALA A 327 -15.86 -21.04 -12.50
CA ALA A 327 -14.56 -20.61 -11.97
C ALA A 327 -13.99 -21.65 -10.99
N GLU A 328 -12.72 -22.02 -11.19
CA GLU A 328 -11.97 -22.87 -10.26
C GLU A 328 -11.40 -22.07 -9.09
N GLY A 329 -11.33 -22.72 -7.93
CA GLY A 329 -10.74 -22.14 -6.72
C GLY A 329 -11.58 -21.02 -6.09
N ALA A 330 -10.91 -20.19 -5.30
CA ALA A 330 -11.51 -19.05 -4.63
C ALA A 330 -10.56 -17.84 -4.59
N VAL A 331 -11.13 -16.65 -4.47
CA VAL A 331 -10.39 -15.38 -4.38
C VAL A 331 -10.85 -14.65 -3.11
N GLN A 332 -9.90 -14.16 -2.33
CA GLN A 332 -10.20 -13.39 -1.13
C GLN A 332 -9.46 -12.06 -1.16
N ILE A 333 -10.21 -10.96 -1.07
CA ILE A 333 -9.65 -9.62 -1.08
C ILE A 333 -9.40 -9.16 0.35
N VAL A 334 -8.16 -8.77 0.63
CA VAL A 334 -7.72 -8.29 1.95
C VAL A 334 -7.19 -6.88 1.79
N ALA A 335 -7.66 -5.98 2.63
CA ALA A 335 -7.17 -4.61 2.69
C ALA A 335 -6.65 -4.31 4.09
N SER A 336 -5.57 -3.56 4.16
CA SER A 336 -5.11 -2.94 5.40
C SER A 336 -5.11 -1.44 5.24
N GLY A 337 -5.03 -0.75 6.36
CA GLY A 337 -4.84 0.67 6.44
C GLY A 337 -4.53 1.04 7.87
N PRO A 338 -4.00 2.25 8.11
CA PRO A 338 -3.63 2.71 9.43
C PRO A 338 -4.81 2.49 10.35
N SER A 339 -6.00 3.06 10.05
CA SER A 339 -7.29 2.34 9.97
C SER A 339 -7.63 1.24 10.99
N SER A 340 -7.05 0.07 10.75
CA SER A 340 -7.37 -1.20 11.38
C SER A 340 -6.68 -1.36 12.74
N ASP A 341 -7.30 -2.13 13.63
CA ASP A 341 -6.70 -2.53 14.91
C ASP A 341 -5.71 -3.70 14.71
N ASP A 342 -5.91 -4.50 13.66
CA ASP A 342 -5.03 -5.61 13.30
C ASP A 342 -4.30 -5.37 11.96
N LYS A 343 -3.10 -5.93 11.84
CA LYS A 343 -2.24 -5.82 10.64
C LYS A 343 -2.65 -6.88 9.61
N SER A 344 -3.86 -6.72 9.05
CA SER A 344 -4.57 -7.72 8.23
C SER A 344 -3.72 -8.32 7.11
N ILE A 345 -3.07 -7.48 6.30
CA ILE A 345 -2.22 -7.94 5.18
C ILE A 345 -1.01 -8.71 5.69
N ARG A 346 -0.31 -8.20 6.69
CA ARG A 346 0.85 -8.89 7.26
C ARG A 346 0.46 -10.25 7.83
N ASN A 347 -0.58 -10.31 8.65
CA ASN A 347 -1.01 -11.56 9.26
C ASN A 347 -1.50 -12.56 8.18
N THR A 348 -2.15 -12.07 7.13
CA THR A 348 -2.51 -12.87 5.95
C THR A 348 -1.27 -13.45 5.27
N LEU A 349 -0.25 -12.63 4.98
CA LEU A 349 0.99 -13.08 4.35
C LEU A 349 1.71 -14.13 5.24
N LEU A 350 1.77 -13.90 6.55
CA LEU A 350 2.34 -14.86 7.51
C LEU A 350 1.57 -16.18 7.53
N ALA A 351 0.23 -16.15 7.51
CA ALA A 351 -0.60 -17.36 7.49
C ALA A 351 -0.43 -18.13 6.17
N VAL A 352 -0.45 -17.44 5.03
CA VAL A 352 -0.22 -18.04 3.71
C VAL A 352 1.16 -18.69 3.65
N MET A 353 2.23 -17.96 3.99
CA MET A 353 3.60 -18.50 3.99
C MET A 353 3.78 -19.61 5.04
N GLY A 354 3.18 -19.49 6.21
CA GLY A 354 3.24 -20.50 7.28
C GLY A 354 2.51 -21.81 6.94
N SER A 355 1.61 -21.78 5.94
CA SER A 355 0.92 -22.97 5.44
C SER A 355 1.76 -23.83 4.48
N ALA A 356 2.94 -23.33 4.07
CA ALA A 356 3.79 -23.98 3.08
C ALA A 356 4.27 -25.35 3.53
N LYS A 357 4.30 -26.28 2.57
CA LYS A 357 4.78 -27.67 2.73
C LYS A 357 5.93 -27.99 1.79
N LYS A 358 6.10 -27.25 0.68
CA LYS A 358 7.10 -27.51 -0.35
C LYS A 358 7.92 -26.27 -0.72
N SER A 359 7.30 -25.12 -0.92
CA SER A 359 7.94 -23.92 -1.46
C SER A 359 7.26 -22.62 -1.04
N ILE A 360 8.06 -21.56 -0.94
CA ILE A 360 7.64 -20.17 -0.77
C ILE A 360 8.45 -19.32 -1.75
N TRP A 361 7.81 -18.79 -2.79
CA TRP A 361 8.44 -17.88 -3.74
C TRP A 361 7.88 -16.48 -3.57
N ILE A 362 8.76 -15.48 -3.49
CA ILE A 362 8.40 -14.09 -3.20
C ILE A 362 8.99 -13.20 -4.28
N ALA A 363 8.20 -12.29 -4.84
CA ALA A 363 8.68 -11.15 -5.62
C ALA A 363 8.32 -9.86 -4.88
N THR A 364 9.31 -8.97 -4.68
CA THR A 364 9.09 -7.67 -4.03
C THR A 364 10.16 -6.66 -4.45
N PRO A 365 9.83 -5.36 -4.66
CA PRO A 365 10.84 -4.33 -4.93
C PRO A 365 11.68 -3.98 -3.70
N TYR A 366 11.09 -4.13 -2.51
CA TYR A 366 11.71 -3.79 -1.24
C TYR A 366 11.51 -4.97 -0.29
N PHE A 367 12.61 -5.52 0.22
CA PHE A 367 12.59 -6.66 1.13
C PHE A 367 13.12 -6.21 2.49
N ILE A 368 12.26 -5.56 3.25
CA ILE A 368 12.55 -5.00 4.58
C ILE A 368 11.54 -5.60 5.57
N PRO A 369 11.56 -6.93 5.75
CA PRO A 369 10.55 -7.63 6.55
C PRO A 369 10.63 -7.25 8.03
N ASP A 370 9.53 -7.43 8.75
CA ASP A 370 9.55 -7.44 10.21
C ASP A 370 10.15 -8.74 10.76
N GLN A 371 10.34 -8.80 12.08
CA GLN A 371 11.06 -9.91 12.72
C GLN A 371 10.29 -11.23 12.59
N GLU A 372 8.96 -11.17 12.65
CA GLU A 372 8.05 -12.29 12.47
C GLU A 372 8.18 -12.88 11.07
N THR A 373 8.13 -12.03 10.04
CA THR A 373 8.29 -12.43 8.64
C THR A 373 9.68 -13.02 8.38
N LEU A 374 10.73 -12.38 8.88
CA LEU A 374 12.11 -12.87 8.73
C LEU A 374 12.30 -14.22 9.40
N THR A 375 11.76 -14.39 10.61
CA THR A 375 11.88 -15.63 11.39
C THR A 375 11.15 -16.78 10.70
N LEU A 376 9.93 -16.53 10.21
CA LEU A 376 9.15 -17.50 9.46
C LEU A 376 9.95 -18.02 8.25
N LEU A 377 10.42 -17.13 7.38
CA LEU A 377 11.17 -17.50 6.18
C LEU A 377 12.44 -18.27 6.50
N ARG A 378 13.17 -17.86 7.55
CA ARG A 378 14.38 -18.53 8.00
C ARG A 378 14.09 -19.96 8.46
N LEU A 379 13.05 -20.14 9.28
CA LEU A 379 12.68 -21.46 9.80
C LEU A 379 12.13 -22.37 8.70
N SER A 380 11.33 -21.83 7.77
CA SER A 380 10.86 -22.56 6.59
C SER A 380 12.04 -23.10 5.77
N ALA A 381 13.03 -22.24 5.46
CA ALA A 381 14.22 -22.67 4.73
C ALA A 381 15.02 -23.76 5.47
N ILE A 382 15.22 -23.60 6.80
CA ILE A 382 15.88 -24.61 7.63
C ILE A 382 15.13 -25.95 7.63
N SER A 383 13.79 -25.91 7.60
CA SER A 383 12.96 -27.13 7.53
C SER A 383 12.95 -27.82 6.15
N GLY A 384 13.69 -27.30 5.17
CA GLY A 384 13.77 -27.88 3.83
C GLY A 384 12.70 -27.41 2.85
N ILE A 385 11.93 -26.36 3.19
CA ILE A 385 11.01 -25.71 2.25
C ILE A 385 11.84 -24.88 1.27
N ASP A 386 11.55 -24.97 -0.04
CA ASP A 386 12.22 -24.18 -1.08
C ASP A 386 11.79 -22.70 -0.99
N VAL A 387 12.57 -21.90 -0.28
CA VAL A 387 12.34 -20.46 -0.11
C VAL A 387 13.15 -19.68 -1.15
N ARG A 388 12.46 -19.00 -2.06
CA ARG A 388 13.09 -18.15 -3.10
C ARG A 388 12.58 -16.72 -3.03
N ILE A 389 13.50 -15.76 -3.07
CA ILE A 389 13.16 -14.34 -3.06
C ILE A 389 13.72 -13.71 -4.33
N LEU A 390 12.84 -13.08 -5.11
CA LEU A 390 13.14 -12.33 -6.31
C LEU A 390 13.09 -10.84 -5.99
N TYR A 391 14.20 -10.16 -6.24
CA TYR A 391 14.49 -8.79 -5.85
C TYR A 391 15.02 -7.99 -7.07
N PRO A 392 14.87 -6.66 -7.13
CA PRO A 392 15.44 -5.84 -8.20
C PRO A 392 16.95 -6.04 -8.44
N GLY A 393 17.37 -6.02 -9.71
CA GLY A 393 18.77 -5.76 -10.07
C GLY A 393 19.09 -4.27 -10.20
N LYS A 394 18.10 -3.45 -10.60
CA LYS A 394 18.19 -1.99 -10.56
C LYS A 394 17.10 -1.45 -9.64
N SER A 395 17.50 -0.75 -8.57
CA SER A 395 16.58 -0.11 -7.63
C SER A 395 16.33 1.36 -7.97
N ASP A 396 15.15 1.85 -7.65
CA ASP A 396 14.79 3.27 -7.66
C ASP A 396 15.23 4.02 -6.40
N SER A 397 15.50 3.30 -5.31
CA SER A 397 15.96 3.82 -4.03
C SER A 397 17.23 3.11 -3.56
N ILE A 398 18.33 3.87 -3.46
CA ILE A 398 19.61 3.38 -2.90
C ILE A 398 19.42 2.96 -1.43
N ILE A 399 18.64 3.73 -0.67
CA ILE A 399 18.44 3.44 0.76
C ILE A 399 17.68 2.12 0.91
N SER A 400 16.59 1.94 0.17
CA SER A 400 15.77 0.73 0.23
C SER A 400 16.54 -0.51 -0.26
N ASP A 401 17.41 -0.34 -1.26
CA ASP A 401 18.31 -1.40 -1.74
C ASP A 401 19.33 -1.85 -0.69
N GLN A 402 20.06 -0.89 -0.11
CA GLN A 402 21.05 -1.22 0.92
C GLN A 402 20.38 -1.76 2.20
N ALA A 403 19.19 -1.25 2.56
CA ALA A 403 18.40 -1.80 3.64
C ALA A 403 17.96 -3.24 3.36
N SER A 404 17.49 -3.54 2.14
CA SER A 404 17.08 -4.91 1.76
C SER A 404 18.23 -5.91 1.86
N GLN A 405 19.40 -5.55 1.33
CA GLN A 405 20.59 -6.41 1.37
C GLN A 405 21.05 -6.75 2.80
N SER A 406 20.72 -5.92 3.79
CA SER A 406 21.03 -6.19 5.20
C SER A 406 20.31 -7.42 5.77
N TYR A 407 19.17 -7.83 5.18
CA TYR A 407 18.36 -8.97 5.60
C TYR A 407 18.73 -10.29 4.91
N PHE A 408 19.59 -10.25 3.89
CA PHE A 408 19.90 -11.44 3.09
C PHE A 408 20.79 -12.45 3.85
N THR A 409 21.70 -11.98 4.69
CA THR A 409 22.64 -12.85 5.44
C THR A 409 21.95 -13.98 6.24
N PRO A 410 20.97 -13.70 7.11
CA PRO A 410 20.30 -14.77 7.87
C PRO A 410 19.52 -15.74 6.98
N LEU A 411 19.00 -15.29 5.82
CA LEU A 411 18.23 -16.12 4.89
C LEU A 411 19.12 -17.03 4.06
N LEU A 412 20.19 -16.49 3.47
CA LEU A 412 21.17 -17.26 2.70
C LEU A 412 21.85 -18.34 3.58
N LYS A 413 22.15 -18.03 4.84
CA LYS A 413 22.68 -19.02 5.80
C LYS A 413 21.68 -20.13 6.14
N ALA A 414 20.39 -19.83 6.07
CA ALA A 414 19.31 -20.78 6.34
C ALA A 414 18.96 -21.66 5.12
N GLY A 415 19.60 -21.43 3.97
CA GLY A 415 19.35 -22.19 2.73
C GLY A 415 18.33 -21.55 1.78
N ALA A 416 17.82 -20.35 2.08
CA ALA A 416 16.98 -19.62 1.14
C ALA A 416 17.80 -19.11 -0.05
N SER A 417 17.19 -19.10 -1.24
CA SER A 417 17.80 -18.57 -2.46
C SER A 417 17.31 -17.15 -2.74
N ILE A 418 18.22 -16.24 -3.08
CA ILE A 418 17.88 -14.85 -3.42
C ILE A 418 18.33 -14.56 -4.84
N TYR A 419 17.43 -14.03 -5.67
CA TYR A 419 17.62 -13.76 -7.08
C TYR A 419 17.49 -12.26 -7.34
N SER A 420 18.46 -11.71 -8.07
CA SER A 420 18.45 -10.33 -8.53
C SER A 420 18.03 -10.28 -10.00
N TYR A 421 16.91 -9.61 -10.30
CA TYR A 421 16.32 -9.53 -11.64
C TYR A 421 17.20 -8.71 -12.58
N LYS A 422 17.65 -9.31 -13.69
CA LYS A 422 18.59 -8.67 -14.62
C LYS A 422 17.94 -7.51 -15.35
N ASP A 423 18.70 -6.44 -15.53
CA ASP A 423 18.41 -5.31 -16.42
C ASP A 423 17.04 -4.61 -16.28
N GLY A 424 16.33 -4.83 -15.17
CA GLY A 424 15.02 -4.24 -14.89
C GLY A 424 14.77 -3.96 -13.42
N PHE A 425 13.64 -3.28 -13.18
CA PHE A 425 13.11 -3.08 -11.84
C PHE A 425 12.00 -4.12 -11.57
N MET A 426 12.28 -5.05 -10.66
CA MET A 426 11.29 -6.00 -10.16
C MET A 426 10.36 -5.29 -9.19
N HIS A 427 9.17 -4.93 -9.64
CA HIS A 427 8.17 -4.22 -8.84
C HIS A 427 6.94 -5.07 -8.54
N ALA A 428 6.90 -6.34 -8.95
CA ALA A 428 5.85 -7.26 -8.52
C ALA A 428 5.82 -7.38 -6.99
N LYS A 429 4.62 -7.57 -6.42
CA LYS A 429 4.41 -7.89 -5.01
C LYS A 429 3.58 -9.16 -4.91
N ILE A 430 4.27 -10.30 -5.02
CA ILE A 430 3.65 -11.61 -5.15
C ILE A 430 4.28 -12.57 -4.16
N VAL A 431 3.45 -13.39 -3.52
CA VAL A 431 3.89 -14.60 -2.80
C VAL A 431 3.21 -15.80 -3.43
N LEU A 432 3.95 -16.84 -3.76
CA LEU A 432 3.45 -18.13 -4.24
C LEU A 432 3.84 -19.23 -3.26
N VAL A 433 2.87 -20.05 -2.86
CA VAL A 433 3.04 -21.17 -1.93
C VAL A 433 2.55 -22.46 -2.56
N ASP A 434 3.47 -23.41 -2.67
CA ASP A 434 3.25 -24.79 -3.14
C ASP A 434 2.47 -24.92 -4.46
N ASP A 435 2.62 -23.96 -5.37
CA ASP A 435 1.90 -23.91 -6.65
C ASP A 435 0.36 -23.94 -6.52
N LYS A 436 -0.16 -23.60 -5.33
CA LYS A 436 -1.59 -23.74 -4.99
C LYS A 436 -2.20 -22.48 -4.41
N ILE A 437 -1.41 -21.64 -3.74
CA ILE A 437 -1.90 -20.41 -3.13
C ILE A 437 -1.00 -19.28 -3.57
N ALA A 438 -1.57 -18.17 -4.02
CA ALA A 438 -0.80 -16.98 -4.35
C ALA A 438 -1.41 -15.73 -3.72
N THR A 439 -0.57 -14.77 -3.34
CA THR A 439 -1.00 -13.41 -3.05
C THR A 439 -0.44 -12.46 -4.10
N ILE A 440 -1.22 -11.47 -4.50
CA ILE A 440 -0.81 -10.42 -5.42
C ILE A 440 -1.52 -9.13 -5.06
N GLY A 441 -0.82 -8.00 -5.09
CA GLY A 441 -1.44 -6.73 -4.76
C GLY A 441 -0.46 -5.56 -4.73
N THR A 442 -0.69 -4.65 -3.81
CA THR A 442 0.03 -3.38 -3.70
C THR A 442 1.09 -3.38 -2.60
N ALA A 443 0.90 -4.22 -1.58
CA ALA A 443 1.74 -4.27 -0.40
C ALA A 443 3.12 -4.85 -0.71
N ASN A 444 4.19 -4.08 -0.46
CA ASN A 444 5.54 -4.61 -0.48
C ASN A 444 5.81 -5.48 0.75
N MET A 445 6.90 -6.25 0.72
CA MET A 445 7.39 -6.97 1.89
C MET A 445 8.18 -6.04 2.84
N ASP A 446 7.53 -4.97 3.30
CA ASP A 446 8.10 -3.96 4.20
C ASP A 446 7.16 -3.52 5.33
N VAL A 447 7.75 -3.00 6.41
CA VAL A 447 7.01 -2.56 7.60
C VAL A 447 5.99 -1.45 7.28
N ARG A 448 6.28 -0.58 6.31
CA ARG A 448 5.34 0.50 5.93
C ARG A 448 4.05 -0.06 5.33
N SER A 449 4.18 -1.01 4.41
CA SER A 449 3.04 -1.67 3.76
C SER A 449 2.24 -2.50 4.78
N PHE A 450 2.92 -3.04 5.80
CA PHE A 450 2.29 -3.82 6.86
C PHE A 450 1.53 -2.97 7.89
N GLU A 451 1.96 -1.73 8.14
CA GLU A 451 1.49 -0.95 9.29
C GLU A 451 0.91 0.43 8.97
N LEU A 452 1.41 1.10 7.94
CA LEU A 452 1.17 2.53 7.72
C LEU A 452 0.31 2.80 6.49
N ASN A 453 0.63 2.17 5.36
CA ASN A 453 -0.07 2.46 4.11
C ASN A 453 -1.45 1.82 4.07
N TYR A 454 -2.38 2.45 3.36
CA TYR A 454 -3.56 1.75 2.88
C TYR A 454 -3.15 0.88 1.70
N GLU A 455 -3.27 -0.44 1.87
CA GLU A 455 -2.81 -1.44 0.92
C GLU A 455 -3.95 -2.42 0.62
N ILE A 456 -3.80 -3.19 -0.45
CA ILE A 456 -4.73 -4.25 -0.86
C ILE A 456 -3.96 -5.42 -1.47
N ILE A 457 -4.36 -6.64 -1.12
CA ILE A 457 -3.93 -7.88 -1.77
C ILE A 457 -5.13 -8.75 -2.11
N SER A 458 -4.97 -9.54 -3.17
CA SER A 458 -5.85 -10.65 -3.51
C SER A 458 -5.14 -11.94 -3.15
N VAL A 459 -5.79 -12.80 -2.37
CA VAL A 459 -5.36 -14.17 -2.12
C VAL A 459 -6.10 -15.09 -3.08
N LEU A 460 -5.36 -15.85 -3.87
CA LEU A 460 -5.85 -16.82 -4.84
C LEU A 460 -5.64 -18.21 -4.27
N TYR A 461 -6.70 -18.98 -4.14
CA TYR A 461 -6.68 -20.36 -3.64
C TYR A 461 -7.05 -21.29 -4.77
N GLU A 462 -6.09 -22.11 -5.20
CA GLU A 462 -6.29 -23.20 -6.17
C GLU A 462 -6.99 -22.75 -7.46
N SER A 463 -6.75 -21.50 -7.87
CA SER A 463 -7.28 -20.96 -9.13
C SER A 463 -6.27 -21.13 -10.27
N GLU A 464 -6.76 -21.14 -11.50
CA GLU A 464 -5.92 -21.27 -12.71
C GLU A 464 -4.81 -20.21 -12.77
N THR A 465 -5.09 -18.98 -12.30
CA THR A 465 -4.13 -17.88 -12.26
C THR A 465 -2.89 -18.18 -11.42
N VAL A 466 -2.98 -19.08 -10.42
CA VAL A 466 -1.82 -19.51 -9.63
C VAL A 466 -0.78 -20.19 -10.54
N HIS A 467 -1.22 -20.93 -11.55
CA HIS A 467 -0.33 -21.58 -12.52
C HIS A 467 0.33 -20.56 -13.46
N ASP A 468 -0.38 -19.50 -13.84
CA ASP A 468 0.20 -18.40 -14.61
C ASP A 468 1.26 -17.63 -13.79
N ILE A 469 0.98 -17.36 -12.51
CA ILE A 469 1.94 -16.76 -11.59
C ILE A 469 3.20 -17.63 -11.47
N LYS A 470 3.03 -18.95 -11.34
CA LYS A 470 4.17 -19.88 -11.31
C LYS A 470 5.01 -19.78 -12.58
N ARG A 471 4.38 -19.79 -13.75
CA ARG A 471 5.04 -19.69 -15.06
C ARG A 471 5.84 -18.38 -15.17
N ASP A 472 5.25 -17.29 -14.72
CA ASP A 472 5.89 -15.96 -14.64
C ASP A 472 7.13 -16.01 -13.73
N PHE A 473 7.05 -16.61 -12.54
CA PHE A 473 8.20 -16.80 -11.66
C PHE A 473 9.31 -17.62 -12.30
N GLU A 474 8.97 -18.73 -12.95
CA GLU A 474 9.94 -19.60 -13.63
C GLU A 474 10.68 -18.86 -14.75
N ASP A 475 9.97 -17.99 -15.49
CA ASP A 475 10.60 -17.13 -16.49
C ASP A 475 11.45 -16.03 -15.86
N ASP A 476 10.96 -15.40 -14.79
CA ASP A 476 11.68 -14.35 -14.10
C ASP A 476 12.99 -14.88 -13.45
N PHE A 477 13.00 -16.12 -12.96
CA PHE A 477 14.22 -16.76 -12.45
C PHE A 477 15.27 -16.97 -13.55
N LYS A 478 14.88 -17.29 -14.80
CA LYS A 478 15.81 -17.41 -15.94
C LYS A 478 16.44 -16.06 -16.27
N HIS A 479 15.68 -14.98 -16.11
CA HIS A 479 16.12 -13.60 -16.27
C HIS A 479 16.77 -13.01 -15.02
N SER A 480 17.16 -13.84 -14.05
CA SER A 480 17.77 -13.38 -12.80
C SER A 480 19.16 -13.94 -12.57
N THR A 481 19.88 -13.33 -11.64
CA THR A 481 21.16 -13.82 -11.13
C THR A 481 21.01 -14.20 -9.68
N GLU A 482 21.35 -15.45 -9.34
CA GLU A 482 21.35 -15.91 -7.96
C GLU A 482 22.48 -15.26 -7.15
N ILE A 483 22.14 -14.72 -5.98
CA ILE A 483 23.09 -14.15 -5.03
C ILE A 483 23.67 -15.30 -4.19
N LYS A 484 24.83 -15.80 -4.62
CA LYS A 484 25.53 -16.89 -3.91
C LYS A 484 26.13 -16.43 -2.59
N TRP A 485 25.86 -17.16 -1.51
CA TRP A 485 26.42 -16.89 -0.17
C TRP A 485 27.94 -16.68 -0.18
N ASN A 486 28.68 -17.51 -0.92
CA ASN A 486 30.14 -17.44 -0.98
C ASN A 486 30.69 -16.13 -1.56
N ALA A 487 29.96 -15.52 -2.51
CA ALA A 487 30.30 -14.21 -3.03
C ALA A 487 29.76 -13.10 -2.11
N PHE A 488 28.54 -13.29 -1.60
CA PHE A 488 27.88 -12.34 -0.72
C PHE A 488 28.71 -12.06 0.54
N GLN A 489 29.23 -13.07 1.24
CA GLN A 489 30.00 -12.85 2.47
C GLN A 489 31.31 -12.06 2.30
N LYS A 490 31.84 -11.94 1.07
CA LYS A 490 33.09 -11.22 0.77
C LYS A 490 32.93 -9.71 0.59
N ARG A 491 31.73 -9.16 0.82
CA ARG A 491 31.47 -7.71 0.76
C ARG A 491 32.35 -6.94 1.75
N SER A 492 32.80 -5.76 1.33
CA SER A 492 33.65 -4.90 2.15
C SER A 492 32.96 -4.47 3.45
N ILE A 493 33.77 -4.21 4.49
CA ILE A 493 33.27 -3.72 5.80
C ILE A 493 32.48 -2.42 5.63
N LYS A 494 32.96 -1.51 4.76
CA LYS A 494 32.26 -0.26 4.42
C LYS A 494 30.84 -0.53 3.92
N LYS A 495 30.66 -1.50 3.01
CA LYS A 495 29.34 -1.88 2.49
C LYS A 495 28.44 -2.45 3.60
N ARG A 496 28.97 -3.31 4.48
CA ARG A 496 28.21 -3.88 5.61
C ARG A 496 27.76 -2.82 6.64
N ILE A 497 28.60 -1.81 6.89
CA ILE A 497 28.25 -0.67 7.75
C ILE A 497 27.12 0.14 7.09
N LEU A 498 27.23 0.44 5.79
CA LEU A 498 26.19 1.15 5.05
C LEU A 498 24.85 0.41 5.08
N GLU A 499 24.85 -0.90 4.79
CA GLU A 499 23.67 -1.77 4.88
C GLU A 499 23.01 -1.68 6.27
N SER A 500 23.81 -1.76 7.34
CA SER A 500 23.32 -1.73 8.72
C SER A 500 22.73 -0.36 9.10
N PHE A 501 23.36 0.72 8.64
CA PHE A 501 22.87 2.08 8.87
C PHE A 501 21.56 2.34 8.10
N MET A 502 21.49 1.92 6.83
CA MET A 502 20.27 2.07 6.02
C MET A 502 19.11 1.23 6.58
N ARG A 503 19.38 0.05 7.15
CA ARG A 503 18.38 -0.73 7.89
C ARG A 503 17.76 0.05 9.05
N LEU A 504 18.56 0.80 9.82
CA LEU A 504 18.04 1.59 10.96
C LEU A 504 17.12 2.73 10.53
N ILE A 505 17.38 3.33 9.37
CA ILE A 505 16.60 4.46 8.84
C ILE A 505 15.39 3.97 8.03
N SER A 506 15.43 2.76 7.50
CA SER A 506 14.38 2.23 6.62
C SER A 506 12.94 2.26 7.18
N PRO A 507 12.67 2.13 8.50
CA PRO A 507 11.31 2.29 9.02
C PRO A 507 10.79 3.74 9.02
N LEU A 508 11.68 4.72 8.80
CA LEU A 508 11.35 6.15 8.71
C LEU A 508 11.09 6.62 7.28
N LEU A 509 11.64 5.90 6.30
CA LEU A 509 11.26 6.01 4.89
C LEU A 509 9.93 5.34 4.68
#